data_AF-A0AAX6MT56-F1
#
_entry.id   AF-A0AAX6MT56-F1
#
_cell.length_a   1.000
_cell.length_b   1.000
_cell.length_c   1.000
_cell.angle_alpha   90.00
_cell.angle_beta   90.00
_cell.angle_gamma   90.00
#
_symmetry.space_group_name_H-M   'P 1'
#
loop_
_entity.id
_entity.type
_entity.pdbx_description
1 polymer ?
#
loop_
_entity_poly.entity_id
_entity_poly.type
_entity_poly.pdbx_seq_one_letter_code
_entity_poly.pdbx_strand_id
1 'polypeptide(L)'
;MALPRRLLNTFSRPRIRPYYNISLSARRLFNAEAVSHPSNRVQVYISRATDPYLNLSIEHFLLQKSPPDSVVLFLYTNRPCVVVGRNQNPWVEVNLGLLGPGRSKVVDGSGDDNQGPVLLVRRRSGGGTVFHDPGNVNYSVICPPASFDRNKHAEMVVRALRSLGVSGSRVNERHDIVLDGRSCAPPAAPFIKARGVESVRSPIRNVEIPDTAAFEEAVVAEFGAMYGNVDPEIIRVTDAETALDDVPAVAKGYAELKSLDWIYAQTPQFSFSTHPTEDDPRPRPSLPDDLPADFRAAMTVRHGQIIEVSGKGLPEESLKSTYLHHITDWRSKVDSESVGRWLNTLFGVIS
;
A
#
# COMPACT_ATOMS: atom_id res chain seq x y z
N MET A 1 31.65 -47.25 12.31
CA MET A 1 31.60 -48.05 11.08
C MET A 1 31.24 -47.09 9.94
N ALA A 2 32.24 -46.68 9.18
CA ALA A 2 32.12 -45.66 8.12
C ALA A 2 31.89 -46.35 6.77
N LEU A 3 30.90 -45.90 6.00
CA LEU A 3 30.59 -46.31 4.63
C LEU A 3 29.98 -45.09 3.88
N PRO A 4 30.06 -45.01 2.54
CA PRO A 4 30.96 -44.06 1.89
C PRO A 4 30.27 -42.93 1.11
N ARG A 5 31.01 -41.84 0.92
CA ARG A 5 30.74 -40.78 -0.07
C ARG A 5 30.94 -41.35 -1.48
N ARG A 6 29.87 -41.37 -2.30
CA ARG A 6 29.79 -40.94 -3.72
C ARG A 6 28.59 -41.59 -4.40
N LEU A 7 27.62 -40.77 -4.76
CA LEU A 7 26.89 -40.84 -6.03
C LEU A 7 26.48 -39.40 -6.35
N LEU A 8 27.46 -38.59 -6.77
CA LEU A 8 27.21 -37.34 -7.50
C LEU A 8 26.75 -37.77 -8.90
N ASN A 9 25.46 -38.06 -9.04
CA ASN A 9 24.84 -38.17 -10.35
C ASN A 9 24.33 -36.79 -10.76
N THR A 10 25.01 -36.30 -11.78
CA THR A 10 24.71 -35.18 -12.66
C THR A 10 23.23 -35.14 -13.06
N PHE A 11 22.43 -34.38 -12.32
CA PHE A 11 21.24 -33.76 -12.91
C PHE A 11 21.70 -32.46 -13.57
N SER A 12 21.96 -32.54 -14.88
CA SER A 12 21.99 -31.35 -15.72
C SER A 12 20.64 -30.66 -15.58
N ARG A 13 20.60 -29.60 -14.77
CA ARG A 13 19.48 -28.65 -14.79
C ARG A 13 19.28 -28.24 -16.25
N PRO A 14 18.05 -28.23 -16.78
CA PRO A 14 17.83 -27.64 -18.09
C PRO A 14 18.37 -26.22 -18.02
N ARG A 15 19.35 -25.91 -18.88
CA ARG A 15 19.76 -24.53 -19.13
C ARG A 15 18.52 -23.83 -19.68
N ILE A 16 17.80 -23.14 -18.79
CA ILE A 16 16.86 -22.11 -19.20
C ILE A 16 17.74 -21.12 -19.96
N ARG A 17 17.64 -21.12 -21.30
CA ARG A 17 18.20 -20.04 -22.09
C ARG A 17 17.48 -18.79 -21.61
N PRO A 18 18.18 -17.71 -21.24
CA PRO A 18 17.51 -16.45 -20.98
C PRO A 18 16.81 -16.07 -22.29
N TYR A 19 15.49 -16.22 -22.32
CA TYR A 19 14.69 -15.54 -23.31
C TYR A 19 14.83 -14.06 -22.92
N TYR A 20 15.40 -13.28 -23.85
CA TYR A 20 15.80 -11.87 -23.69
C TYR A 20 17.17 -11.65 -23.01
N ASN A 21 18.18 -11.39 -23.86
CA ASN A 21 19.23 -10.44 -23.49
C ASN A 21 18.54 -9.06 -23.45
N ILE A 22 17.96 -8.68 -22.31
CA ILE A 22 17.52 -7.31 -22.11
C ILE A 22 18.80 -6.48 -22.12
N SER A 23 19.05 -5.80 -23.24
CA SER A 23 20.03 -4.73 -23.29
C SER A 23 19.53 -3.62 -22.38
N LEU A 24 19.88 -3.68 -21.09
CA LEU A 24 19.52 -2.71 -20.04
C LEU A 24 20.07 -1.29 -20.27
N SER A 25 20.60 -1.02 -21.47
CA SER A 25 21.33 0.18 -21.88
C SER A 25 20.51 1.19 -22.69
N ALA A 26 19.28 0.88 -23.10
CA ALA A 26 18.45 1.86 -23.80
C ALA A 26 17.74 2.79 -22.80
N ARG A 27 18.28 3.99 -22.63
CA ARG A 27 17.62 5.12 -21.97
C ARG A 27 16.37 5.48 -22.78
N ARG A 28 15.18 5.02 -22.39
CA ARG A 28 13.92 5.64 -22.81
C ARG A 28 13.37 6.40 -21.62
N LEU A 29 13.32 7.72 -21.74
CA LEU A 29 12.62 8.57 -20.79
C LEU A 29 11.13 8.26 -20.89
N PHE A 30 10.44 8.24 -19.74
CA PHE A 30 8.99 8.06 -19.70
C PHE A 30 8.29 9.13 -20.55
N ASN A 31 7.66 8.71 -21.65
CA ASN A 31 7.10 9.64 -22.63
C ASN A 31 5.56 9.59 -22.65
N ALA A 32 4.93 10.71 -22.28
CA ALA A 32 3.47 10.88 -22.30
C ALA A 32 2.82 10.67 -23.68
N GLU A 33 3.49 11.07 -24.76
CA GLU A 33 3.00 10.87 -26.13
C GLU A 33 3.01 9.38 -26.50
N ALA A 34 4.04 8.65 -26.09
CA ALA A 34 4.11 7.21 -26.32
C ALA A 34 3.00 6.47 -25.56
N VAL A 35 2.75 6.82 -24.29
CA VAL A 35 1.66 6.22 -23.49
C VAL A 35 0.31 6.39 -24.18
N SER A 36 0.05 7.57 -24.75
CA SER A 36 -1.25 7.94 -25.32
C SER A 36 -1.42 7.61 -26.81
N HIS A 37 -0.38 7.12 -27.48
CA HIS A 37 -0.42 6.88 -28.92
C HIS A 37 -1.40 5.73 -29.27
N PRO A 38 -2.40 5.93 -30.15
CA PRO A 38 -3.44 4.92 -30.43
C PRO A 38 -2.94 3.58 -30.98
N SER A 39 -1.74 3.55 -31.59
CA SER A 39 -1.12 2.30 -32.06
C SER A 39 -0.63 1.40 -30.93
N ASN A 40 -0.43 1.94 -29.73
CA ASN A 40 0.18 1.23 -28.62
C ASN A 40 -0.90 0.44 -27.85
N ARG A 41 -1.22 -0.74 -28.39
CA ARG A 41 -2.28 -1.61 -27.86
C ARG A 41 -1.84 -2.52 -26.72
N VAL A 42 -0.56 -2.86 -26.65
CA VAL A 42 0.03 -3.68 -25.58
C VAL A 42 1.27 -2.95 -25.10
N GLN A 43 1.33 -2.65 -23.82
CA GLN A 43 2.40 -1.84 -23.23
C GLN A 43 2.88 -2.47 -21.93
N VAL A 44 4.18 -2.41 -21.66
CA VAL A 44 4.78 -2.90 -20.42
C VAL A 44 5.73 -1.84 -19.90
N TYR A 45 5.54 -1.45 -18.64
CA TYR A 45 6.33 -0.46 -17.93
C TYR A 45 6.92 -1.07 -16.65
N ILE A 46 8.20 -0.85 -16.39
CA ILE A 46 8.85 -1.22 -15.13
C ILE A 46 9.47 0.02 -14.51
N SER A 47 8.97 0.43 -13.34
CA SER A 47 9.56 1.53 -12.58
C SER A 47 10.71 1.05 -11.71
N ARG A 48 11.87 1.71 -11.84
CA ARG A 48 13.00 1.60 -10.91
C ARG A 48 12.95 2.66 -9.81
N ALA A 49 11.95 3.55 -9.82
CA ALA A 49 11.70 4.46 -8.72
C ALA A 49 11.11 3.72 -7.52
N THR A 50 11.57 4.10 -6.33
CA THR A 50 11.12 3.53 -5.06
C THR A 50 10.16 4.46 -4.31
N ASP A 51 9.89 5.66 -4.82
CA ASP A 51 8.95 6.59 -4.20
C ASP A 51 7.49 6.15 -4.48
N PRO A 52 6.71 5.76 -3.45
CA PRO A 52 5.33 5.33 -3.64
C PRO A 52 4.43 6.43 -4.22
N TYR A 53 4.69 7.71 -3.95
CA TYR A 53 3.89 8.80 -4.51
C TYR A 53 4.11 8.93 -6.02
N LEU A 54 5.34 8.73 -6.49
CA LEU A 54 5.66 8.76 -7.92
C LEU A 54 5.07 7.56 -8.63
N ASN A 55 5.30 6.35 -8.10
CA ASN A 55 4.77 5.12 -8.70
C ASN A 55 3.24 5.14 -8.82
N LEU A 56 2.52 5.56 -7.77
CA LEU A 56 1.06 5.70 -7.81
C LEU A 56 0.58 6.83 -8.75
N SER A 57 1.40 7.85 -8.99
CA SER A 57 1.08 8.92 -9.94
C SER A 57 1.27 8.46 -11.38
N ILE A 58 2.32 7.68 -11.66
CA ILE A 58 2.55 7.03 -12.95
C ILE A 58 1.43 6.02 -13.22
N GLU A 59 1.09 5.15 -12.24
CA GLU A 59 -0.01 4.21 -12.36
C GLU A 59 -1.32 4.93 -12.75
N HIS A 60 -1.64 6.03 -12.07
CA HIS A 60 -2.83 6.80 -12.38
C HIS A 60 -2.76 7.46 -13.76
N PHE A 61 -1.60 7.97 -14.16
CA PHE A 61 -1.40 8.54 -15.48
C PHE A 61 -1.61 7.51 -16.58
N LEU A 62 -1.00 6.32 -16.46
CA LEU A 62 -1.20 5.21 -17.38
C LEU A 62 -2.69 4.85 -17.49
N LEU A 63 -3.40 4.76 -16.37
CA LEU A 63 -4.84 4.48 -16.35
C LEU A 63 -5.66 5.54 -17.09
N GLN A 64 -5.29 6.82 -16.99
CA GLN A 64 -6.04 7.93 -17.56
C GLN A 64 -5.70 8.23 -19.03
N LYS A 65 -4.47 7.91 -19.46
CA LYS A 65 -3.94 8.36 -20.75
C LYS A 65 -3.68 7.25 -21.76
N SER A 66 -3.62 6.00 -21.33
CA SER A 66 -3.50 4.87 -22.27
C SER A 66 -4.76 4.76 -23.14
N PRO A 67 -4.65 4.31 -24.41
CA PRO A 67 -5.80 4.13 -25.28
C PRO A 67 -6.87 3.21 -24.65
N PRO A 68 -8.17 3.45 -24.87
CA PRO A 68 -9.24 2.69 -24.22
C PRO A 68 -9.25 1.19 -24.56
N ASP A 69 -8.71 0.82 -25.72
CA ASP A 69 -8.60 -0.56 -26.20
C ASP A 69 -7.21 -1.19 -25.94
N SER A 70 -6.36 -0.52 -25.14
CA SER A 70 -5.02 -1.01 -24.79
C SER A 70 -5.01 -1.88 -23.53
N VAL A 71 -3.99 -2.73 -23.43
CA VAL A 71 -3.66 -3.49 -22.22
C VAL A 71 -2.26 -3.09 -21.76
N VAL A 72 -2.13 -2.65 -20.52
CA VAL A 72 -0.88 -2.14 -19.95
C VAL A 72 -0.52 -2.93 -18.70
N LEU A 73 0.71 -3.42 -18.63
CA LEU A 73 1.31 -3.96 -17.41
C LEU A 73 2.26 -2.90 -16.81
N PHE A 74 2.12 -2.62 -15.52
CA PHE A 74 3.03 -1.77 -14.78
C PHE A 74 3.56 -2.52 -13.55
N LEU A 75 4.89 -2.62 -13.43
CA LEU A 75 5.59 -3.25 -12.30
C LEU A 75 6.43 -2.22 -11.55
N TYR A 76 6.39 -2.26 -10.22
CA TYR A 76 7.17 -1.35 -9.38
C TYR A 76 7.38 -1.88 -7.96
N THR A 77 8.44 -1.43 -7.30
CA THR A 77 8.69 -1.63 -5.86
C THR A 77 8.68 -0.29 -5.16
N ASN A 78 8.39 -0.26 -3.85
CA ASN A 78 8.42 0.98 -3.07
C ASN A 78 9.40 0.83 -1.91
N ARG A 79 10.00 1.94 -1.49
CA ARG A 79 10.63 2.06 -0.17
C ARG A 79 9.59 1.85 0.94
N PRO A 80 10.01 1.59 2.19
CA PRO A 80 9.10 1.30 3.29
C PRO A 80 7.91 2.28 3.37
N CYS A 81 6.70 1.75 3.24
CA CYS A 81 5.46 2.54 3.35
C CYS A 81 4.24 1.70 3.71
N VAL A 82 3.29 2.32 4.39
CA VAL A 82 1.94 1.80 4.62
C VAL A 82 1.00 2.44 3.61
N VAL A 83 0.37 1.63 2.76
CA VAL A 83 -0.56 2.08 1.73
C VAL A 83 -1.99 1.76 2.13
N VAL A 84 -2.73 2.77 2.56
CA VAL A 84 -4.16 2.68 2.90
C VAL A 84 -5.04 2.80 1.65
N GLY A 85 -6.15 2.07 1.63
CA GLY A 85 -7.15 2.13 0.56
C GLY A 85 -7.90 3.46 0.52
N ARG A 86 -8.49 3.78 -0.64
CA ARG A 86 -9.18 5.06 -0.91
C ARG A 86 -10.13 5.50 0.20
N ASN A 87 -10.93 4.57 0.73
CA ASN A 87 -12.01 4.83 1.68
C ASN A 87 -11.71 4.31 3.11
N GLN A 88 -10.44 4.08 3.46
CA GLN A 88 -10.07 3.58 4.79
C GLN A 88 -9.74 4.70 5.77
N ASN A 89 -9.85 4.38 7.07
CA ASN A 89 -9.50 5.29 8.15
C ASN A 89 -8.08 5.02 8.66
N PRO A 90 -7.10 5.93 8.45
CA PRO A 90 -5.71 5.69 8.81
C PRO A 90 -5.49 5.58 10.32
N TRP A 91 -6.32 6.21 11.15
CA TRP A 91 -6.25 6.11 12.61
C TRP A 91 -6.70 4.74 13.14
N VAL A 92 -7.49 3.99 12.35
CA VAL A 92 -7.94 2.64 12.70
C VAL A 92 -6.99 1.58 12.12
N GLU A 93 -6.51 1.81 10.91
CA GLU A 93 -5.76 0.82 10.14
C GLU A 93 -4.26 0.80 10.46
N VAL A 94 -3.72 1.92 10.96
CA VAL A 94 -2.27 2.11 11.10
C VAL A 94 -1.95 2.58 12.51
N ASN A 95 -0.91 2.00 13.11
CA ASN A 95 -0.32 2.56 14.32
C ASN A 95 0.52 3.79 13.95
N LEU A 96 -0.14 4.94 13.85
CA LEU A 96 0.47 6.20 13.44
C LEU A 96 1.60 6.65 14.38
N GLY A 97 1.55 6.27 15.65
CA GLY A 97 2.61 6.56 16.63
C GLY A 97 3.95 5.87 16.33
N LEU A 98 3.97 4.82 15.50
CA LEU A 98 5.21 4.17 15.03
C LEU A 98 5.83 4.85 13.82
N LEU A 99 5.14 5.78 13.16
CA LEU A 99 5.63 6.43 11.93
C LEU A 99 6.55 7.64 12.18
N GLY A 100 6.71 8.08 13.44
CA GLY A 100 7.67 9.12 13.82
C GLY A 100 7.19 10.58 13.67
N PRO A 101 7.73 11.54 14.46
CA PRO A 101 7.40 12.96 14.32
C PRO A 101 7.92 13.44 12.96
N GLY A 102 6.99 13.86 12.09
CA GLY A 102 7.24 14.16 10.68
C GLY A 102 6.73 13.10 9.68
N ARG A 103 5.94 12.10 10.11
CA ARG A 103 5.60 10.90 9.28
C ARG A 103 6.85 10.29 8.66
N SER A 104 7.93 10.44 9.40
CA SER A 104 9.29 10.14 9.02
C SER A 104 10.16 10.07 10.25
N LYS A 105 10.13 8.94 10.94
CA LYS A 105 11.26 8.51 11.77
C LYS A 105 11.57 7.05 11.51
N VAL A 106 12.85 6.81 11.29
CA VAL A 106 13.49 5.50 11.19
C VAL A 106 13.27 4.77 12.51
N VAL A 107 12.79 3.53 12.44
CA VAL A 107 12.58 2.68 13.61
C VAL A 107 13.93 2.39 14.25
N ASP A 108 14.00 2.55 15.56
CA ASP A 108 15.20 2.51 16.38
C ASP A 108 16.14 1.32 16.09
N GLY A 109 17.39 1.64 15.77
CA GLY A 109 18.60 0.93 16.23
C GLY A 109 18.85 -0.51 15.78
N SER A 110 18.06 -1.07 14.85
CA SER A 110 18.25 -2.46 14.37
C SER A 110 18.13 -2.65 12.85
N GLY A 111 17.83 -1.59 12.10
CA GLY A 111 17.66 -1.62 10.65
C GLY A 111 18.68 -0.75 9.94
N ASP A 112 19.19 -1.27 8.82
CA ASP A 112 20.04 -0.59 7.85
C ASP A 112 19.59 0.88 7.62
N ASP A 113 20.41 1.84 8.08
CA ASP A 113 20.16 3.30 8.09
C ASP A 113 19.85 3.90 6.70
N ASN A 114 19.88 3.08 5.65
CA ASN A 114 19.80 3.45 4.25
C ASN A 114 18.37 3.45 3.65
N GLN A 115 17.34 3.01 4.39
CA GLN A 115 15.97 2.87 3.84
C GLN A 115 15.05 4.07 4.10
N GLY A 116 15.47 5.01 4.94
CA GLY A 116 14.70 6.21 5.26
C GLY A 116 13.39 5.91 6.01
N PRO A 117 12.52 6.92 6.14
CA PRO A 117 11.30 6.81 6.92
C PRO A 117 10.19 5.96 6.28
N VAL A 118 9.39 5.29 7.12
CA VAL A 118 8.16 4.62 6.69
C VAL A 118 7.07 5.66 6.37
N LEU A 119 6.66 5.72 5.10
CA LEU A 119 5.64 6.67 4.66
C LEU A 119 4.21 6.16 4.90
N LEU A 120 3.27 7.07 5.17
CA LEU A 120 1.83 6.78 5.06
C LEU A 120 1.30 7.32 3.74
N VAL A 121 0.71 6.45 2.92
CA VAL A 121 0.22 6.78 1.57
C VAL A 121 -1.22 6.34 1.41
N ARG A 122 -2.08 7.16 0.81
CA ARG A 122 -3.43 6.76 0.39
C ARG A 122 -3.48 6.54 -1.11
N ARG A 123 -3.83 5.34 -1.56
CA ARG A 123 -3.99 5.05 -3.00
C ARG A 123 -5.38 5.42 -3.52
N ARG A 124 -5.51 5.56 -4.85
CA ARG A 124 -6.77 5.88 -5.53
C ARG A 124 -7.74 4.69 -5.58
N SER A 125 -7.24 3.46 -5.58
CA SER A 125 -8.04 2.25 -5.56
C SER A 125 -8.60 1.91 -4.17
N GLY A 126 -9.69 1.15 -4.13
CA GLY A 126 -10.26 0.60 -2.90
C GLY A 126 -9.46 -0.59 -2.36
N GLY A 127 -10.03 -1.32 -1.40
CA GLY A 127 -9.40 -2.47 -0.74
C GLY A 127 -8.75 -2.12 0.60
N GLY A 128 -7.99 -3.07 1.16
CA GLY A 128 -7.38 -2.98 2.49
C GLY A 128 -6.04 -2.23 2.54
N THR A 129 -5.47 -2.13 3.74
CA THR A 129 -4.17 -1.53 4.03
C THR A 129 -3.08 -2.58 3.88
N VAL A 130 -1.98 -2.21 3.23
CA VAL A 130 -0.82 -3.09 3.02
C VAL A 130 0.47 -2.37 3.37
N PHE A 131 1.52 -3.13 3.72
CA PHE A 131 2.87 -2.61 3.92
C PHE A 131 3.72 -2.98 2.71
N HIS A 132 4.49 -2.03 2.20
CA HIS A 132 5.46 -2.24 1.13
C HIS A 132 6.87 -1.98 1.65
N ASP A 133 7.81 -2.76 1.13
CA ASP A 133 9.25 -2.57 1.25
C ASP A 133 9.92 -3.01 -0.06
N PRO A 134 11.26 -2.92 -0.19
CA PRO A 134 11.96 -3.36 -1.40
C PRO A 134 11.79 -4.85 -1.76
N GLY A 135 11.31 -5.69 -0.85
CA GLY A 135 10.99 -7.10 -1.09
C GLY A 135 9.58 -7.32 -1.66
N ASN A 136 8.72 -6.29 -1.68
CA ASN A 136 7.35 -6.37 -2.20
C ASN A 136 7.25 -5.78 -3.62
N VAL A 137 7.07 -6.64 -4.62
CA VAL A 137 6.79 -6.24 -6.01
C VAL A 137 5.29 -6.00 -6.21
N ASN A 138 4.95 -4.81 -6.70
CA ASN A 138 3.59 -4.43 -7.06
C ASN A 138 3.39 -4.65 -8.56
N TYR A 139 2.21 -5.16 -8.93
CA TYR A 139 1.79 -5.27 -10.31
C TYR A 139 0.44 -4.58 -10.50
N SER A 140 0.30 -3.86 -11.61
CA SER A 140 -0.94 -3.21 -12.03
C SER A 140 -1.20 -3.58 -13.48
N VAL A 141 -2.41 -4.08 -13.76
CA VAL A 141 -2.85 -4.36 -15.13
C VAL A 141 -4.04 -3.47 -15.46
N ILE A 142 -3.85 -2.60 -16.44
CA ILE A 142 -4.89 -1.73 -16.98
C ILE A 142 -5.38 -2.37 -18.28
N CYS A 143 -6.69 -2.56 -18.41
CA CYS A 143 -7.28 -3.15 -19.60
C CYS A 143 -8.67 -2.55 -19.85
N PRO A 144 -9.26 -2.78 -21.03
CA PRO A 144 -10.61 -2.30 -21.32
C PRO A 144 -11.60 -2.89 -20.31
N PRO A 145 -12.60 -2.13 -19.82
CA PRO A 145 -13.55 -2.62 -18.83
C PRO A 145 -14.28 -3.91 -19.24
N ALA A 146 -14.57 -4.06 -20.54
CA ALA A 146 -15.21 -5.26 -21.10
C ALA A 146 -14.33 -6.52 -21.00
N SER A 147 -13.02 -6.35 -20.88
CA SER A 147 -12.02 -7.43 -20.79
C SER A 147 -11.53 -7.65 -19.35
N PHE A 148 -12.03 -6.87 -18.39
CA PHE A 148 -11.59 -6.92 -17.01
C PHE A 148 -12.16 -8.14 -16.29
N ASP A 149 -11.26 -8.97 -15.79
CA ASP A 149 -11.55 -10.09 -14.91
C ASP A 149 -10.49 -10.12 -13.79
N ARG A 150 -10.95 -10.25 -12.55
CA ARG A 150 -10.06 -10.19 -11.37
C ARG A 150 -9.10 -11.38 -11.32
N ASN A 151 -9.56 -12.57 -11.69
CA ASN A 151 -8.76 -13.78 -11.64
C ASN A 151 -7.78 -13.86 -12.81
N LYS A 152 -8.14 -13.35 -13.98
CA LYS A 152 -7.33 -13.44 -15.20
C LYS A 152 -5.88 -13.01 -14.98
N HIS A 153 -5.67 -11.85 -14.35
CA HIS A 153 -4.33 -11.32 -14.10
C HIS A 153 -3.68 -11.86 -12.81
N ALA A 154 -4.48 -12.26 -11.81
CA ALA A 154 -3.95 -12.98 -10.65
C ALA A 154 -3.41 -14.37 -11.05
N GLU A 155 -4.10 -15.08 -11.93
CA GLU A 155 -3.66 -16.36 -12.50
C GLU A 155 -2.43 -16.20 -13.39
N MET A 156 -2.28 -15.07 -14.08
CA MET A 156 -1.04 -14.72 -14.79
C MET A 156 0.16 -14.69 -13.83
N VAL A 157 0.01 -14.02 -12.68
CA VAL A 157 1.05 -13.98 -11.66
C VAL A 157 1.29 -15.36 -11.04
N VAL A 158 0.24 -16.17 -10.81
CA VAL A 158 0.39 -17.56 -10.35
C VAL A 158 1.23 -18.39 -11.31
N ARG A 159 1.01 -18.28 -12.64
CA ARG A 159 1.82 -18.99 -13.63
C ARG A 159 3.28 -18.54 -13.60
N ALA A 160 3.54 -17.24 -13.46
CA ALA A 160 4.89 -16.70 -13.28
C ALA A 160 5.57 -17.25 -12.01
N LEU A 161 4.85 -17.32 -10.89
CA LEU A 161 5.37 -17.92 -9.66
C LEU A 161 5.72 -19.41 -9.86
N ARG A 162 4.85 -20.18 -10.52
CA ARG A 162 5.08 -21.60 -10.79
C ARG A 162 6.29 -21.83 -11.69
N SER A 163 6.52 -20.98 -12.70
CA SER A 163 7.69 -21.09 -13.58
C SER A 163 9.01 -20.85 -12.83
N LEU A 164 8.97 -20.08 -11.74
CA LEU A 164 10.09 -19.85 -10.81
C LEU A 164 10.23 -20.95 -9.74
N GLY A 165 9.44 -22.02 -9.80
CA GLY A 165 9.52 -23.15 -8.88
C GLY A 165 8.65 -23.02 -7.62
N VAL A 166 7.84 -21.95 -7.51
CA VAL A 166 6.91 -21.74 -6.40
C VAL A 166 5.65 -22.58 -6.63
N SER A 167 5.77 -23.87 -6.30
CA SER A 167 4.70 -24.84 -6.42
C SER A 167 3.60 -24.58 -5.39
N GLY A 168 2.34 -24.84 -5.76
CA GLY A 168 1.19 -24.65 -4.87
C GLY A 168 0.66 -23.22 -4.77
N SER A 169 1.16 -22.28 -5.59
CA SER A 169 0.49 -20.98 -5.77
C SER A 169 -0.83 -21.15 -6.52
N ARG A 170 -1.89 -20.47 -6.07
CA ARG A 170 -3.23 -20.47 -6.70
C ARG A 170 -3.98 -19.19 -6.37
N VAL A 171 -5.01 -18.87 -7.15
CA VAL A 171 -5.97 -17.83 -6.79
C VAL A 171 -7.10 -18.44 -5.96
N ASN A 172 -7.47 -17.80 -4.84
CA ASN A 172 -8.60 -18.24 -4.01
C ASN A 172 -9.93 -17.59 -4.44
N GLU A 173 -11.02 -17.96 -3.77
CA GLU A 173 -12.37 -17.42 -4.05
C GLU A 173 -12.51 -15.91 -3.80
N ARG A 174 -11.62 -15.33 -3.00
CA ARG A 174 -11.56 -13.88 -2.73
C ARG A 174 -10.66 -13.13 -3.71
N HIS A 175 -10.14 -13.82 -4.73
CA HIS A 175 -9.20 -13.30 -5.72
C HIS A 175 -7.79 -13.01 -5.16
N ASP A 176 -7.44 -13.56 -3.99
CA ASP A 176 -6.09 -13.47 -3.42
C ASP A 176 -5.18 -14.54 -4.04
N ILE A 177 -3.91 -14.21 -4.27
CA ILE A 177 -2.86 -15.19 -4.58
C ILE A 177 -2.38 -15.81 -3.27
N VAL A 178 -2.51 -17.13 -3.14
CA VAL A 178 -2.17 -17.89 -1.94
C VAL A 178 -1.24 -19.05 -2.27
N LEU A 179 -0.42 -19.47 -1.30
CA LEU A 179 0.39 -20.69 -1.38
C LEU A 179 -0.31 -21.82 -0.63
N ASP A 180 -0.25 -23.04 -1.16
CA ASP A 180 -0.74 -24.25 -0.49
C ASP A 180 0.02 -24.45 0.84
N GLY A 181 -0.72 -24.35 1.95
CA GLY A 181 -0.22 -24.33 3.31
C GLY A 181 -1.33 -23.93 4.29
N ARG A 182 -1.24 -24.33 5.56
CA ARG A 182 -2.31 -24.15 6.55
C ARG A 182 -2.70 -22.67 6.66
N SER A 183 -3.99 -22.40 6.43
CA SER A 183 -4.61 -21.10 6.71
C SER A 183 -4.49 -20.81 8.20
N CYS A 184 -3.61 -19.89 8.59
CA CYS A 184 -3.52 -19.39 9.96
C CYS A 184 -4.53 -18.25 10.17
N ALA A 185 -5.83 -18.50 9.98
CA ALA A 185 -6.82 -17.47 10.32
C ALA A 185 -6.59 -17.00 11.78
N PRO A 186 -6.49 -15.69 12.06
CA PRO A 186 -6.25 -15.23 13.41
C PRO A 186 -7.42 -15.69 14.31
N PRO A 187 -7.16 -16.12 15.56
CA PRO A 187 -8.20 -16.67 16.45
C PRO A 187 -9.42 -15.75 16.65
N ALA A 188 -9.25 -14.44 16.45
CA ALA A 188 -10.27 -13.42 16.61
C ALA A 188 -11.22 -13.25 15.40
N ALA A 189 -10.90 -13.84 14.24
CA ALA A 189 -11.69 -13.68 13.00
C ALA A 189 -13.19 -14.04 13.12
N PRO A 190 -13.61 -15.04 13.94
CA PRO A 190 -15.03 -15.33 14.14
C PRO A 190 -15.77 -14.29 15.01
N PHE A 191 -15.06 -13.45 15.76
CA PHE A 191 -15.62 -12.67 16.86
C PHE A 191 -15.76 -11.17 16.58
N ILE A 192 -15.30 -10.67 15.42
CA ILE A 192 -15.27 -9.23 15.11
C ILE A 192 -16.02 -8.96 13.79
N LYS A 193 -17.02 -8.07 13.84
CA LYS A 193 -17.78 -7.58 12.67
C LYS A 193 -17.77 -6.05 12.71
N ALA A 194 -17.35 -5.42 11.62
CA ALA A 194 -17.38 -3.97 11.52
C ALA A 194 -18.12 -3.45 10.29
N ARG A 195 -18.47 -2.16 10.36
CA ARG A 195 -19.15 -1.41 9.31
C ARG A 195 -18.16 -0.39 8.73
N GLY A 196 -17.52 -0.79 7.64
CA GLY A 196 -16.49 -0.09 6.86
C GLY A 196 -15.82 -1.09 5.90
N VAL A 197 -15.10 -0.64 4.88
CA VAL A 197 -14.21 -1.55 4.13
C VAL A 197 -12.97 -1.79 4.99
N GLU A 198 -13.10 -2.68 5.97
CA GLU A 198 -11.98 -3.11 6.81
C GLU A 198 -10.98 -3.95 6.02
N SER A 199 -9.72 -3.88 6.41
CA SER A 199 -8.70 -4.80 5.91
C SER A 199 -9.01 -6.23 6.37
N VAL A 200 -9.16 -7.16 5.43
CA VAL A 200 -9.27 -8.59 5.75
C VAL A 200 -7.88 -9.10 6.13
N ARG A 201 -7.62 -9.29 7.44
CA ARG A 201 -6.36 -9.84 7.93
C ARG A 201 -6.17 -11.26 7.41
N SER A 202 -5.10 -11.48 6.65
CA SER A 202 -4.70 -12.80 6.15
C SER A 202 -3.23 -13.05 6.51
N PRO A 203 -2.86 -14.29 6.89
CA PRO A 203 -1.46 -14.64 7.07
C PRO A 203 -0.68 -14.42 5.78
N ILE A 204 0.47 -13.76 5.90
CA ILE A 204 1.37 -13.51 4.79
C ILE A 204 2.66 -14.33 4.97
N ARG A 205 3.27 -14.69 3.86
CA ARG A 205 4.63 -15.24 3.81
C ARG A 205 5.33 -14.73 2.56
N ASN A 206 6.64 -14.62 2.63
CA ASN A 206 7.45 -14.38 1.45
C ASN A 206 7.46 -15.61 0.56
N VAL A 207 7.58 -15.36 -0.75
CA VAL A 207 7.55 -16.40 -1.78
C VAL A 207 8.94 -17.05 -1.98
N GLU A 208 9.96 -16.56 -1.27
CA GLU A 208 11.32 -17.12 -1.20
C GLU A 208 12.01 -17.24 -2.57
N ILE A 209 11.65 -16.36 -3.52
CA ILE A 209 12.34 -16.20 -4.80
C ILE A 209 13.65 -15.42 -4.55
N PRO A 210 14.77 -15.76 -5.24
CA PRO A 210 16.09 -15.19 -4.92
C PRO A 210 16.19 -13.67 -5.07
N ASP A 211 15.51 -13.11 -6.07
CA ASP A 211 15.47 -11.67 -6.31
C ASP A 211 14.13 -11.27 -6.98
N THR A 212 13.83 -9.98 -6.91
CA THR A 212 12.61 -9.40 -7.49
C THR A 212 12.67 -9.30 -9.01
N ALA A 213 13.86 -9.26 -9.61
CA ALA A 213 14.03 -9.13 -11.05
C ALA A 213 13.58 -10.41 -11.80
N ALA A 214 13.92 -11.58 -11.28
CA ALA A 214 13.45 -12.86 -11.81
C ALA A 214 11.92 -12.96 -11.77
N PHE A 215 11.29 -12.41 -10.73
CA PHE A 215 9.83 -12.31 -10.64
C PHE A 215 9.26 -11.35 -11.69
N GLU A 216 9.82 -10.15 -11.83
CA GLU A 216 9.40 -9.19 -12.86
C GLU A 216 9.49 -9.80 -14.27
N GLU A 217 10.62 -10.44 -14.60
CA GLU A 217 10.84 -11.10 -15.89
C GLU A 217 9.80 -12.20 -16.16
N ALA A 218 9.50 -13.04 -15.17
CA ALA A 218 8.50 -14.09 -15.29
C ALA A 218 7.09 -13.52 -15.52
N VAL A 219 6.73 -12.44 -14.83
CA VAL A 219 5.42 -11.78 -15.01
C VAL A 219 5.31 -11.14 -16.39
N VAL A 220 6.37 -10.47 -16.88
CA VAL A 220 6.41 -9.90 -18.23
C VAL A 220 6.29 -10.99 -19.29
N ALA A 221 6.95 -12.13 -19.11
CA ALA A 221 6.84 -13.26 -20.03
C ALA A 221 5.41 -13.82 -20.10
N GLU A 222 4.74 -14.00 -18.96
CA GLU A 222 3.34 -14.45 -18.91
C GLU A 222 2.37 -13.44 -19.52
N PHE A 223 2.62 -12.14 -19.32
CA PHE A 223 1.83 -11.07 -19.94
C PHE A 223 1.99 -11.06 -21.46
N GLY A 224 3.24 -11.19 -21.97
CA GLY A 224 3.54 -11.28 -23.39
C GLY A 224 2.89 -12.50 -24.05
N ALA A 225 2.85 -13.64 -23.36
CA ALA A 225 2.15 -14.83 -23.82
C ALA A 225 0.63 -14.63 -23.92
N MET A 226 0.03 -13.79 -23.08
CA MET A 226 -1.41 -13.52 -23.08
C MET A 226 -1.85 -12.51 -24.14
N TYR A 227 -1.05 -11.47 -24.38
CA TYR A 227 -1.48 -10.29 -25.15
C TYR A 227 -0.63 -9.98 -26.38
N GLY A 228 0.51 -10.67 -26.55
CA GLY A 228 1.50 -10.41 -27.58
C GLY A 228 2.76 -9.77 -26.99
N ASN A 229 3.92 -10.21 -27.49
CA ASN A 229 5.21 -9.75 -26.98
C ASN A 229 5.48 -8.30 -27.39
N VAL A 230 5.81 -7.48 -26.40
CA VAL A 230 6.36 -6.14 -26.57
C VAL A 230 7.56 -5.99 -25.64
N ASP A 231 8.56 -5.20 -26.06
CA ASP A 231 9.71 -4.93 -25.21
C ASP A 231 9.29 -4.01 -24.05
N PRO A 232 9.61 -4.36 -22.79
CA PRO A 232 9.25 -3.52 -21.64
C PRO A 232 10.03 -2.21 -21.64
N GLU A 233 9.31 -1.11 -21.41
CA GLU A 233 9.90 0.21 -21.20
C GLU A 233 10.33 0.35 -19.73
N ILE A 234 11.62 0.58 -19.51
CA ILE A 234 12.20 0.72 -18.16
C ILE A 234 12.27 2.20 -17.79
N ILE A 235 11.54 2.58 -16.74
CA ILE A 235 11.54 3.95 -16.18
C ILE A 235 12.60 4.01 -15.07
N ARG A 236 13.64 4.85 -15.19
CA ARG A 236 14.77 4.91 -14.24
C ARG A 236 14.78 6.19 -13.40
N VAL A 237 15.52 6.18 -12.28
CA VAL A 237 15.46 7.20 -11.20
C VAL A 237 16.21 8.50 -11.48
N THR A 238 16.96 8.61 -12.58
CA THR A 238 17.28 9.96 -13.09
C THR A 238 16.02 10.73 -13.47
N ASP A 239 14.89 10.03 -13.59
CA ASP A 239 13.65 10.54 -14.14
C ASP A 239 12.56 10.73 -13.07
N ALA A 240 12.87 10.68 -11.77
CA ALA A 240 11.88 11.07 -10.76
C ALA A 240 11.66 12.59 -10.76
N GLU A 241 12.72 13.38 -10.88
CA GLU A 241 12.63 14.83 -11.12
C GLU A 241 12.22 15.09 -12.58
N THR A 242 12.84 14.40 -13.55
CA THR A 242 12.52 14.58 -14.97
C THR A 242 11.11 14.16 -15.38
N ALA A 243 10.52 13.08 -14.83
CA ALA A 243 9.12 12.72 -15.12
C ALA A 243 8.12 13.70 -14.48
N LEU A 244 8.48 14.34 -13.37
CA LEU A 244 7.68 15.42 -12.79
C LEU A 244 7.78 16.69 -13.67
N ASP A 245 8.96 16.96 -14.22
CA ASP A 245 9.18 18.11 -15.11
C ASP A 245 8.55 17.92 -16.50
N ASP A 246 8.66 16.72 -17.07
CA ASP A 246 8.24 16.40 -18.45
C ASP A 246 6.75 16.04 -18.55
N VAL A 247 6.14 15.53 -17.46
CA VAL A 247 4.74 15.08 -17.47
C VAL A 247 3.94 15.81 -16.37
N PRO A 248 3.38 17.00 -16.66
CA PRO A 248 2.67 17.83 -15.68
C PRO A 248 1.52 17.10 -14.96
N ALA A 249 0.87 16.13 -15.62
CA ALA A 249 -0.18 15.32 -15.02
C ALA A 249 0.36 14.39 -13.91
N VAL A 250 1.56 13.83 -14.08
CA VAL A 250 2.24 13.02 -13.05
C VAL A 250 2.66 13.93 -11.89
N ALA A 251 3.22 15.11 -12.16
CA ALA A 251 3.56 16.08 -11.12
C ALA A 251 2.37 16.54 -10.28
N LYS A 252 1.25 16.83 -10.94
CA LYS A 252 -0.01 17.17 -10.25
C LYS A 252 -0.47 16.01 -9.36
N GLY A 253 -0.45 14.78 -9.89
CA GLY A 253 -0.80 13.58 -9.12
C GLY A 253 0.12 13.36 -7.91
N TYR A 254 1.41 13.61 -8.08
CA TYR A 254 2.43 13.46 -7.05
C TYR A 254 2.22 14.46 -5.91
N ALA A 255 1.99 15.73 -6.24
CA ALA A 255 1.68 16.77 -5.26
C ALA A 255 0.37 16.50 -4.51
N GLU A 256 -0.67 16.05 -5.21
CA GLU A 256 -1.95 15.66 -4.61
C GLU A 256 -1.76 14.52 -3.61
N LEU A 257 -1.09 13.43 -4.00
CA LEU A 257 -0.92 12.24 -3.15
C LEU A 257 -0.12 12.52 -1.87
N LYS A 258 0.78 13.51 -1.88
CA LYS A 258 1.55 13.96 -0.71
C LYS A 258 0.77 14.86 0.23
N SER A 259 -0.31 15.47 -0.23
CA SER A 259 -1.09 16.42 0.57
C SER A 259 -1.74 15.75 1.79
N LEU A 260 -1.81 16.48 2.90
CA LEU A 260 -2.51 16.00 4.09
C LEU A 260 -4.00 15.79 3.83
N ASP A 261 -4.59 16.65 3.00
CA ASP A 261 -5.97 16.57 2.55
C ASP A 261 -6.25 15.25 1.83
N TRP A 262 -5.36 14.83 0.93
CA TRP A 262 -5.51 13.54 0.28
C TRP A 262 -5.36 12.37 1.27
N ILE A 263 -4.35 12.41 2.13
CA ILE A 263 -4.08 11.28 3.03
C ILE A 263 -5.17 11.15 4.11
N TYR A 264 -5.68 12.25 4.66
CA TYR A 264 -6.55 12.26 5.85
C TYR A 264 -7.96 12.78 5.58
N ALA A 265 -8.14 13.85 4.80
CA ALA A 265 -9.47 14.43 4.56
C ALA A 265 -10.35 13.57 3.64
N GLN A 266 -9.77 12.55 3.02
CA GLN A 266 -10.50 11.51 2.27
C GLN A 266 -11.08 10.41 3.17
N THR A 267 -10.82 10.46 4.48
CA THR A 267 -11.36 9.48 5.44
C THR A 267 -12.89 9.64 5.52
N PRO A 268 -13.68 8.56 5.37
CA PRO A 268 -15.11 8.59 5.62
C PRO A 268 -15.44 9.13 7.02
N GLN A 269 -16.65 9.66 7.20
CA GLN A 269 -17.07 10.12 8.51
C GLN A 269 -16.93 9.01 9.55
N PHE A 270 -16.40 9.36 10.72
CA PHE A 270 -16.31 8.45 11.86
C PHE A 270 -16.54 9.22 13.15
N SER A 271 -16.86 8.48 14.21
CA SER A 271 -17.02 9.03 15.55
C SER A 271 -16.04 8.35 16.51
N PHE A 272 -15.49 9.13 17.42
CA PHE A 272 -14.72 8.67 18.56
C PHE A 272 -15.59 8.87 19.81
N SER A 273 -15.64 7.87 20.70
CA SER A 273 -16.27 8.02 22.01
C SER A 273 -15.64 7.12 23.06
N THR A 274 -15.52 7.63 24.28
CA THR A 274 -15.01 6.89 25.44
C THR A 274 -16.07 6.06 26.16
N HIS A 275 -17.32 6.17 25.73
CA HIS A 275 -18.48 5.47 26.27
C HIS A 275 -19.43 5.04 25.14
N PRO A 276 -20.28 4.02 25.37
CA PRO A 276 -21.33 3.66 24.43
C PRO A 276 -22.27 4.85 24.19
N THR A 277 -22.71 5.04 22.96
CA THR A 277 -23.69 6.05 22.56
C THR A 277 -24.92 5.38 21.95
N GLU A 278 -26.00 6.14 21.71
CA GLU A 278 -27.17 5.61 21.02
C GLU A 278 -26.83 5.07 19.62
N ASP A 279 -26.00 5.80 18.88
CA ASP A 279 -25.54 5.41 17.54
C ASP A 279 -24.51 4.27 17.55
N ASP A 280 -23.78 4.08 18.65
CA ASP A 280 -22.78 3.02 18.81
C ASP A 280 -22.81 2.42 20.24
N PRO A 281 -23.67 1.40 20.47
CA PRO A 281 -23.87 0.82 21.79
C PRO A 281 -22.74 -0.16 22.20
N ARG A 282 -21.68 -0.31 21.40
CA ARG A 282 -20.61 -1.27 21.71
C ARG A 282 -19.89 -0.89 23.01
N PRO A 283 -19.54 -1.86 23.87
CA PRO A 283 -18.79 -1.58 25.09
C PRO A 283 -17.41 -0.99 24.75
N ARG A 284 -16.94 -0.06 25.58
CA ARG A 284 -15.61 0.55 25.46
C ARG A 284 -14.64 -0.10 26.45
N PRO A 285 -13.34 -0.19 26.11
CA PRO A 285 -12.33 -0.62 27.07
C PRO A 285 -12.27 0.35 28.25
N SER A 286 -11.79 -0.14 29.40
CA SER A 286 -11.52 0.71 30.56
C SER A 286 -10.54 1.82 30.18
N LEU A 287 -10.84 3.03 30.63
CA LEU A 287 -9.96 4.17 30.47
C LEU A 287 -8.75 4.05 31.42
N PRO A 288 -7.59 4.64 31.06
CA PRO A 288 -6.45 4.71 31.97
C PRO A 288 -6.80 5.36 33.31
N ASP A 289 -6.21 4.84 34.40
CA ASP A 289 -6.49 5.28 35.77
C ASP A 289 -6.06 6.73 36.07
N ASP A 290 -5.16 7.29 35.24
CA ASP A 290 -4.67 8.67 35.36
C ASP A 290 -5.58 9.70 34.67
N LEU A 291 -6.66 9.26 34.01
CA LEU A 291 -7.69 10.16 33.48
C LEU A 291 -8.69 10.59 34.56
N PRO A 292 -9.30 11.79 34.46
CA PRO A 292 -10.35 12.20 35.37
C PRO A 292 -11.50 11.17 35.43
N ALA A 293 -12.01 10.88 36.64
CA ALA A 293 -13.02 9.84 36.84
C ALA A 293 -14.34 10.11 36.08
N ASP A 294 -14.68 11.39 35.85
CA ASP A 294 -15.85 11.82 35.10
C ASP A 294 -15.56 12.09 33.61
N PHE A 295 -14.36 11.74 33.12
CA PHE A 295 -13.99 11.91 31.72
C PHE A 295 -14.90 11.09 30.80
N ARG A 296 -15.61 11.80 29.94
CA ARG A 296 -16.60 11.27 29.00
C ARG A 296 -16.51 12.10 27.73
N ALA A 297 -15.75 11.65 26.75
CA ALA A 297 -15.52 12.40 25.53
C ALA A 297 -16.16 11.70 24.34
N ALA A 298 -16.77 12.48 23.45
CA ALA A 298 -17.14 12.04 22.12
C ALA A 298 -16.88 13.15 21.09
N MET A 299 -16.55 12.76 19.86
CA MET A 299 -16.43 13.68 18.74
C MET A 299 -16.80 12.98 17.43
N THR A 300 -17.37 13.73 16.49
CA THR A 300 -17.63 13.29 15.12
C THR A 300 -16.67 14.00 14.18
N VAL A 301 -16.01 13.23 13.31
CA VAL A 301 -15.02 13.72 12.35
C VAL A 301 -15.52 13.42 10.94
N ARG A 302 -15.58 14.44 10.09
CA ARG A 302 -15.99 14.34 8.69
C ARG A 302 -14.99 15.07 7.81
N HIS A 303 -14.55 14.43 6.73
CA HIS A 303 -13.51 14.95 5.84
C HIS A 303 -12.24 15.41 6.61
N GLY A 304 -11.87 14.64 7.64
CA GLY A 304 -10.72 14.95 8.50
C GLY A 304 -10.93 16.12 9.48
N GLN A 305 -12.08 16.80 9.45
CA GLN A 305 -12.42 17.91 10.33
C GLN A 305 -13.37 17.47 11.45
N ILE A 306 -13.13 17.95 12.68
CA ILE A 306 -14.00 17.73 13.83
C ILE A 306 -15.24 18.63 13.66
N ILE A 307 -16.42 18.01 13.50
CA ILE A 307 -17.68 18.73 13.25
C ILE A 307 -18.55 18.84 14.50
N GLU A 308 -18.42 17.89 15.43
CA GLU A 308 -19.16 17.83 16.67
C GLU A 308 -18.25 17.34 17.79
N VAL A 309 -18.42 17.91 18.97
CA VAL A 309 -17.73 17.51 20.20
C VAL A 309 -18.78 17.47 21.30
N SER A 310 -18.76 16.45 22.14
CA SER A 310 -19.68 16.34 23.26
C SER A 310 -19.07 15.63 24.47
N GLY A 311 -19.73 15.82 25.61
CA GLY A 311 -19.34 15.24 26.88
C GLY A 311 -18.40 16.12 27.71
N LYS A 312 -17.75 15.51 28.71
CA LYS A 312 -16.84 16.16 29.66
C LYS A 312 -15.38 15.76 29.37
N GLY A 313 -14.56 16.76 29.03
CA GLY A 313 -13.11 16.62 28.89
C GLY A 313 -12.53 16.95 27.52
N LEU A 314 -13.37 17.33 26.55
CA LEU A 314 -12.94 17.92 25.28
C LEU A 314 -13.57 19.33 25.15
N PRO A 315 -12.78 20.40 25.04
CA PRO A 315 -13.33 21.75 24.90
C PRO A 315 -13.82 21.99 23.46
N GLU A 316 -15.14 22.02 23.26
CA GLU A 316 -15.78 22.17 21.94
C GLU A 316 -15.25 23.39 21.17
N GLU A 317 -15.18 24.56 21.81
CA GLU A 317 -14.70 25.81 21.20
C GLU A 317 -13.26 25.72 20.65
N SER A 318 -12.43 24.84 21.21
CA SER A 318 -11.03 24.68 20.79
C SER A 318 -10.81 23.63 19.68
N LEU A 319 -11.79 22.74 19.50
CA LEU A 319 -11.69 21.54 18.68
C LEU A 319 -12.60 21.58 17.46
N LYS A 320 -13.80 22.16 17.57
CA LYS A 320 -14.74 22.25 16.46
C LYS A 320 -14.10 23.00 15.29
N SER A 321 -14.36 22.53 14.07
CA SER A 321 -13.76 23.04 12.84
C SER A 321 -12.24 22.86 12.73
N THR A 322 -11.58 22.17 13.67
CA THR A 322 -10.16 21.81 13.58
C THR A 322 -10.00 20.51 12.79
N TYR A 323 -8.99 20.46 11.93
CA TYR A 323 -8.60 19.21 11.28
C TYR A 323 -7.85 18.33 12.27
N LEU A 324 -8.32 17.10 12.45
CA LEU A 324 -7.78 16.14 13.42
C LEU A 324 -6.27 15.90 13.20
N HIS A 325 -5.85 15.80 11.94
CA HIS A 325 -4.46 15.57 11.57
C HIS A 325 -3.56 16.82 11.65
N HIS A 326 -4.12 18.00 11.95
CA HIS A 326 -3.34 19.21 12.26
C HIS A 326 -3.05 19.33 13.77
N ILE A 327 -3.68 18.50 14.61
CA ILE A 327 -3.38 18.49 16.04
C ILE A 327 -2.04 17.77 16.23
N THR A 328 -1.00 18.55 16.44
CA THR A 328 0.37 18.07 16.68
C THR A 328 0.70 17.92 18.16
N ASP A 329 -0.18 18.39 19.05
CA ASP A 329 -0.12 18.10 20.48
C ASP A 329 -1.50 18.30 21.12
N TRP A 330 -2.13 17.21 21.54
CA TRP A 330 -3.41 17.24 22.23
C TRP A 330 -3.35 17.93 23.59
N ARG A 331 -2.19 17.99 24.26
CA ARG A 331 -2.03 18.75 25.52
C ARG A 331 -2.29 20.23 25.34
N SER A 332 -2.13 20.77 24.12
CA SER A 332 -2.46 22.16 23.79
C SER A 332 -3.95 22.38 23.49
N LYS A 333 -4.73 21.30 23.38
CA LYS A 333 -6.14 21.31 22.95
C LYS A 333 -7.11 20.88 24.03
N VAL A 334 -6.63 20.46 25.20
CA VAL A 334 -7.46 20.01 26.32
C VAL A 334 -6.89 20.54 27.63
N ASP A 335 -7.74 20.69 28.64
CA ASP A 335 -7.34 21.29 29.93
C ASP A 335 -6.53 20.32 30.82
N SER A 336 -6.65 19.01 30.58
CA SER A 336 -6.01 17.97 31.38
C SER A 336 -4.78 17.40 30.67
N GLU A 337 -3.62 17.49 31.31
CA GLU A 337 -2.37 16.97 30.76
C GLU A 337 -2.41 15.46 30.53
N SER A 338 -3.01 14.68 31.44
CA SER A 338 -3.14 13.23 31.27
C SER A 338 -4.07 12.86 30.11
N VAL A 339 -5.19 13.57 29.95
CA VAL A 339 -6.06 13.44 28.77
C VAL A 339 -5.29 13.75 27.49
N GLY A 340 -4.54 14.85 27.46
CA GLY A 340 -3.73 15.24 26.30
C GLY A 340 -2.69 14.19 25.94
N ARG A 341 -1.95 13.64 26.91
CA ARG A 341 -0.97 12.56 26.70
C ARG A 341 -1.62 11.29 26.16
N TRP A 342 -2.77 10.91 26.70
CA TRP A 342 -3.51 9.74 26.24
C TRP A 342 -4.03 9.90 24.81
N LEU A 343 -4.61 11.06 24.47
CA LEU A 343 -5.07 11.36 23.12
C LEU A 343 -3.93 11.44 22.11
N ASN A 344 -2.76 11.95 22.52
CA ASN A 344 -1.55 11.90 21.68
C ASN A 344 -1.21 10.45 21.29
N THR A 345 -1.24 9.54 22.25
CA THR A 345 -0.99 8.12 22.00
C THR A 345 -2.06 7.51 21.08
N LEU A 346 -3.34 7.79 21.34
CA LEU A 346 -4.46 7.25 20.59
C LEU A 346 -4.48 7.70 19.12
N PHE A 347 -4.23 8.98 18.87
CA PHE A 347 -4.25 9.56 17.52
C PHE A 347 -2.87 9.55 16.82
N GLY A 348 -1.87 8.93 17.46
CA GLY A 348 -0.51 8.78 16.93
C GLY A 348 0.24 10.10 16.75
N VAL A 349 0.01 11.04 17.65
CA VAL A 349 0.75 12.29 17.77
C VAL A 349 1.96 12.04 18.66
N ILE A 350 3.15 12.16 18.09
CA ILE A 350 4.40 11.90 18.82
C ILE A 350 4.88 13.23 19.40
N SER A 351 4.76 13.34 20.73
CA SER A 351 5.16 14.49 21.54
C SER A 351 6.63 14.50 21.89
#